data_AF-A0A1K0IP65-F1
#
_entry.id   AF-A0A1K0IP65-F1
#
_cell.length_a   1.000
_cell.length_b   1.000
_cell.length_c   1.000
_cell.angle_alpha   90.00
_cell.angle_beta   90.00
_cell.angle_gamma   90.00
#
_symmetry.space_group_name_H-M   'P 1'
#
loop_
_entity.id
_entity.type
_entity.pdbx_description
1 polymer ?
#
loop_
_entity_poly.entity_id
_entity_poly.type
_entity_poly.pdbx_seq_one_letter_code
_entity_poly.pdbx_strand_id
1 'polypeptide(L)'
;MAAGEDLESDGKAQEHRRHQTFRNHINRAAIWIFWVIAASLLIGIVTFSWHLVTPASFHFLADKQLDKLQTILGSAVLSSALTGYVNRRMA
;
A
#
# COMPACT_ATOMS: atom_id res chain seq x y z
N MET A 1 52.78 -3.48 -4.27
CA MET A 1 51.79 -2.94 -3.32
C MET A 1 50.42 -2.62 -3.95
N ALA A 2 50.25 -2.69 -5.28
CA ALA A 2 48.99 -2.33 -5.96
C ALA A 2 47.80 -3.31 -5.76
N ALA A 3 48.04 -4.58 -5.41
CA ALA A 3 46.97 -5.57 -5.29
C ALA A 3 46.06 -5.38 -4.06
N GLY A 4 46.52 -4.65 -3.03
CA GLY A 4 45.73 -4.42 -1.80
C GLY A 4 44.73 -3.27 -1.93
N GLU A 5 45.11 -2.19 -2.62
CA GLU A 5 44.25 -1.02 -2.84
C GLU A 5 43.05 -1.33 -3.75
N ASP A 6 43.25 -2.16 -4.78
CA ASP A 6 42.18 -2.59 -5.69
C ASP A 6 41.12 -3.41 -4.97
N LEU A 7 41.54 -4.34 -4.09
CA LEU A 7 40.64 -5.19 -3.31
C LEU A 7 39.82 -4.40 -2.27
N GLU A 8 40.40 -3.37 -1.67
CA GLU A 8 39.70 -2.53 -0.70
C GLU A 8 38.68 -1.60 -1.38
N SER A 9 39.01 -1.11 -2.59
CA SER A 9 38.11 -0.35 -3.45
C SER A 9 36.94 -1.20 -3.94
N ASP A 10 37.21 -2.41 -4.44
CA ASP A 10 36.19 -3.35 -4.90
C ASP A 10 35.26 -3.81 -3.76
N GLY A 11 35.83 -4.03 -2.56
CA GLY A 11 35.05 -4.35 -1.36
C GLY A 11 34.05 -3.25 -1.00
N LYS A 12 34.49 -1.98 -1.01
CA LYS A 12 33.60 -0.82 -0.76
C LYS A 12 32.52 -0.69 -1.84
N ALA A 13 32.85 -0.90 -3.11
CA ALA A 13 31.87 -0.87 -4.20
C ALA A 13 30.83 -1.99 -4.07
N GLN A 14 31.25 -3.19 -3.65
CA GLN A 14 30.36 -4.34 -3.47
C GLN A 14 29.43 -4.16 -2.27
N GLU A 15 29.92 -3.60 -1.15
CA GLU A 15 29.12 -3.22 0.02
C GLU A 15 28.01 -2.22 -0.36
N HIS A 16 28.36 -1.16 -1.10
CA HIS A 16 27.39 -0.18 -1.57
C HIS A 16 26.33 -0.78 -2.51
N ARG A 17 26.71 -1.67 -3.43
CA ARG A 17 25.76 -2.39 -4.30
C ARG A 17 24.80 -3.25 -3.48
N ARG A 18 25.28 -3.93 -2.42
CA ARG A 18 24.43 -4.75 -1.55
C ARG A 18 23.40 -3.91 -0.81
N HIS A 19 23.81 -2.78 -0.22
CA HIS A 19 22.88 -1.87 0.45
C HIS A 19 21.85 -1.25 -0.51
N GLN A 20 22.26 -0.87 -1.72
CA GLN A 20 21.33 -0.34 -2.72
C GLN A 20 20.33 -1.40 -3.20
N THR A 21 20.77 -2.65 -3.38
CA THR A 21 19.89 -3.74 -3.81
C THR A 21 18.84 -4.05 -2.76
N PHE A 22 19.22 -4.08 -1.47
CA PHE A 22 18.28 -4.27 -0.37
C PHE A 22 17.24 -3.14 -0.27
N ARG A 23 17.70 -1.88 -0.38
CA ARG A 23 16.80 -0.71 -0.41
C ARG A 23 15.83 -0.76 -1.59
N ASN A 24 16.32 -1.15 -2.77
CA ASN A 24 15.48 -1.28 -3.96
C ASN A 24 14.45 -2.41 -3.79
N HIS A 25 14.83 -3.53 -3.16
CA HIS A 25 13.92 -4.63 -2.88
C HIS A 25 12.82 -4.23 -1.90
N ILE A 26 13.17 -3.50 -0.84
CA ILE A 26 12.19 -2.94 0.12
C ILE A 26 11.25 -1.97 -0.58
N ASN A 27 11.78 -1.05 -1.38
CA ASN A 27 10.95 -0.09 -2.10
C ASN A 27 9.97 -0.80 -3.05
N ARG A 28 10.44 -1.81 -3.78
CA ARG A 28 9.59 -2.62 -4.66
C ARG A 28 8.53 -3.40 -3.89
N ALA A 29 8.89 -3.96 -2.72
CA ALA A 29 7.95 -4.65 -1.84
C ALA A 29 6.89 -3.68 -1.29
N ALA A 30 7.29 -2.46 -0.88
CA ALA A 30 6.38 -1.43 -0.41
C ALA A 30 5.37 -1.01 -1.51
N ILE A 31 5.84 -0.83 -2.74
CA ILE A 31 4.98 -0.54 -3.89
C ILE A 31 4.01 -1.70 -4.13
N TRP A 32 4.48 -2.95 -4.05
CA TRP A 32 3.61 -4.13 -4.18
C TRP A 32 2.53 -4.19 -3.10
N ILE A 33 2.89 -3.96 -1.84
CA ILE A 33 1.94 -3.94 -0.71
C ILE A 33 0.92 -2.81 -0.91
N PHE A 34 1.36 -1.63 -1.33
CA PHE A 34 0.46 -0.52 -1.64
C PHE A 34 -0.57 -0.91 -2.70
N TRP A 35 -0.14 -1.55 -3.80
CA TRP A 35 -1.05 -2.02 -4.84
C TRP A 35 -2.02 -3.10 -4.35
N VAL A 36 -1.57 -4.02 -3.49
CA VAL A 36 -2.44 -5.04 -2.89
C VAL A 36 -3.53 -4.39 -2.01
N ILE A 37 -3.16 -3.42 -1.18
CA ILE A 37 -4.10 -2.68 -0.33
C ILE A 37 -5.08 -1.88 -1.21
N ALA A 38 -4.58 -1.18 -2.22
CA ALA A 38 -5.40 -0.42 -3.15
C ALA A 38 -6.40 -1.31 -3.91
N ALA A 39 -5.95 -2.46 -4.41
CA ALA A 39 -6.81 -3.44 -5.08
C ALA A 39 -7.86 -4.02 -4.13
N SER A 40 -7.49 -4.33 -2.89
CA SER A 40 -8.42 -4.83 -1.86
C SER A 40 -9.52 -3.80 -1.54
N LEU A 41 -9.15 -2.52 -1.40
CA LEU A 41 -10.11 -1.43 -1.23
C LEU A 41 -11.04 -1.30 -2.44
N LEU A 42 -10.50 -1.38 -3.65
CA LEU A 42 -11.28 -1.25 -4.89
C LEU A 42 -12.30 -2.40 -5.02
N ILE A 43 -11.89 -3.64 -4.71
CA ILE A 43 -12.79 -4.79 -4.65
C ILE A 43 -13.89 -4.57 -3.60
N GLY A 44 -13.55 -4.03 -2.43
CA GLY A 44 -14.53 -3.70 -1.38
C GLY A 44 -15.56 -2.68 -1.86
N ILE A 45 -15.13 -1.60 -2.53
CA ILE A 45 -16.00 -0.57 -3.08
C ILE A 45 -16.90 -1.14 -4.17
N VAL A 46 -16.35 -1.95 -5.09
CA VAL A 46 -17.12 -2.58 -6.16
C VAL A 46 -18.15 -3.54 -5.58
N THR A 47 -17.77 -4.37 -4.61
CA THR A 47 -18.68 -5.30 -3.94
C THR A 47 -19.80 -4.57 -3.22
N PHE A 48 -19.47 -3.47 -2.52
CA PHE A 48 -20.47 -2.64 -1.83
C PHE A 48 -21.41 -1.95 -2.82
N SER A 49 -20.87 -1.37 -3.89
CA SER A 49 -21.67 -0.70 -4.93
C SER A 49 -22.58 -1.69 -5.66
N TRP A 50 -22.06 -2.88 -5.96
CA TRP A 50 -22.83 -3.98 -6.52
C TRP A 50 -23.98 -4.37 -5.58
N HIS A 51 -23.68 -4.57 -4.29
CA HIS A 51 -24.68 -4.89 -3.28
C HIS A 51 -25.80 -3.85 -3.21
N LEU A 52 -25.50 -2.56 -3.28
CA LEU A 52 -26.50 -1.48 -3.32
C LEU A 52 -27.38 -1.48 -4.57
N VAL A 53 -26.85 -1.92 -5.73
CA VAL A 53 -27.58 -1.91 -7.00
C VAL A 53 -28.38 -3.19 -7.22
N THR A 54 -28.00 -4.31 -6.59
CA THR A 54 -28.66 -5.61 -6.81
C THR A 54 -29.90 -5.77 -5.92
N PRO A 55 -31.05 -6.24 -6.43
CA PRO A 55 -32.24 -6.48 -5.60
C PRO A 55 -31.98 -7.53 -4.51
N ALA A 56 -32.72 -7.41 -3.39
CA ALA A 56 -32.52 -8.14 -2.13
C ALA A 56 -32.35 -9.67 -2.26
N SER A 57 -32.81 -10.27 -3.34
CA SER A 57 -32.65 -11.70 -3.66
C SER A 57 -31.20 -12.13 -3.94
N PHE A 58 -30.28 -11.20 -4.21
CA PHE A 58 -28.86 -11.46 -4.51
C PHE A 58 -27.90 -10.80 -3.48
N HIS A 59 -28.40 -10.48 -2.28
CA HIS A 59 -27.55 -10.00 -1.19
C HIS A 59 -26.52 -11.06 -0.80
N PHE A 60 -25.31 -10.93 -1.34
CA PHE A 60 -24.20 -11.86 -1.08
C PHE A 60 -23.55 -11.62 0.30
N LEU A 61 -23.75 -10.44 0.89
CA LEU A 61 -23.23 -10.08 2.20
C LEU A 61 -24.36 -10.06 3.24
N ALA A 62 -24.11 -10.65 4.40
CA ALA A 62 -24.96 -10.49 5.57
C ALA A 62 -24.80 -9.09 6.17
N ASP A 63 -25.84 -8.54 6.81
CA ASP A 63 -25.85 -7.18 7.38
C ASP A 63 -24.62 -6.89 8.27
N LYS A 64 -24.17 -7.90 9.03
CA LYS A 64 -22.99 -7.80 9.91
C LYS A 64 -21.67 -7.58 9.17
N GLN A 65 -21.56 -8.07 7.93
CA GLN A 65 -20.37 -7.87 7.09
C GLN A 65 -20.42 -6.49 6.41
N LEU A 66 -21.62 -6.03 6.08
CA LEU A 66 -21.89 -4.73 5.50
C LEU A 66 -21.49 -3.60 6.47
N ASP A 67 -21.87 -3.72 7.73
CA ASP A 67 -21.54 -2.73 8.78
C ASP A 67 -20.03 -2.64 9.05
N LYS A 68 -19.33 -3.79 9.05
CA LYS A 68 -17.86 -3.85 9.11
C LYS A 68 -17.22 -3.18 7.90
N LEU A 69 -17.73 -3.44 6.70
CA LEU A 69 -17.20 -2.86 5.46
C LEU A 69 -17.38 -1.34 5.46
N GLN A 70 -18.55 -0.85 5.87
CA GLN A 70 -18.83 0.57 5.99
C GLN A 70 -17.92 1.27 7.01
N THR A 71 -17.64 0.63 8.14
CA THR A 71 -16.70 1.15 9.16
C THR A 71 -15.28 1.27 8.58
N ILE A 72 -14.80 0.24 7.87
CA ILE A 72 -13.46 0.24 7.27
C ILE A 72 -13.36 1.30 6.16
N LEU A 73 -14.34 1.33 5.25
CA LEU A 73 -14.35 2.31 4.16
C LEU A 73 -14.50 3.75 4.70
N GLY A 74 -15.38 3.96 5.68
CA GLY A 74 -15.57 5.26 6.33
C GLY A 74 -14.30 5.76 7.01
N SER A 75 -13.61 4.91 7.76
CA SER A 75 -12.33 5.27 8.40
C SER A 75 -11.22 5.55 7.38
N ALA A 76 -11.16 4.82 6.27
CA ALA A 76 -10.23 5.09 5.18
C ALA A 76 -10.48 6.44 4.50
N VAL A 77 -11.74 6.77 4.19
CA VAL A 77 -12.13 8.06 3.61
C VAL A 77 -11.82 9.21 4.56
N LEU A 78 -12.17 9.08 5.84
CA LEU A 78 -11.87 10.09 6.86
C LEU A 78 -10.37 10.32 7.01
N SER A 79 -9.57 9.25 7.06
CA SER A 79 -8.11 9.34 7.15
C SER A 79 -7.51 10.06 5.94
N SER A 80 -8.01 9.78 4.74
CA SER A 80 -7.61 10.46 3.51
C SER A 80 -8.00 11.94 3.50
N ALA A 81 -9.23 12.25 3.89
CA ALA A 81 -9.74 13.62 3.98
C ALA A 81 -8.96 14.46 5.01
N LEU A 82 -8.67 13.90 6.18
CA LEU A 82 -7.86 14.55 7.23
C LEU A 82 -6.42 14.77 6.75
N THR A 83 -5.80 13.78 6.12
CA THR A 83 -4.45 13.93 5.57
C THR A 83 -4.41 15.04 4.52
N GLY A 84 -5.38 15.07 3.60
CA GLY A 84 -5.50 16.13 2.60
C GLY A 84 -5.72 17.51 3.21
N TYR A 85 -6.54 17.61 4.26
CA TYR A 85 -6.79 18.86 4.98
C TYR A 85 -5.53 19.38 5.70
N VAL A 86 -4.81 18.50 6.40
CA VAL A 86 -3.58 18.86 7.13
C VAL A 86 -2.49 19.28 6.15
N ASN A 87 -2.28 18.55 5.06
CA ASN A 87 -1.27 18.91 4.07
C ASN A 87 -1.54 20.26 3.41
N ARG A 88 -2.82 20.64 3.25
CA ARG A 88 -3.22 21.92 2.66
C ARG A 88 -3.12 23.11 3.62
N ARG A 89 -2.95 22.85 4.92
CA ARG A 89 -2.87 23.87 5.98
C ARG A 89 -1.46 23.99 6.60
N MET A 90 -0.61 22.97 6.40
CA MET A 90 0.80 22.99 6.79
C MET A 90 1.77 23.26 5.61
N ALA A 91 1.26 23.32 4.37
CA ALA A 91 1.94 23.93 3.23
C ALA A 91 1.59 25.43 3.14
#